data_AF-A0A959IMR0-F1
#
_entry.id   AF-A0A959IMR0-F1
#
_cell.length_a   1.000
_cell.length_b   1.000
_cell.length_c   1.000
_cell.angle_alpha   90.00
_cell.angle_beta   90.00
_cell.angle_gamma   90.00
#
_symmetry.space_group_name_H-M   'P 1'
#
loop_
_entity.id
_entity.type
_entity.pdbx_description
1 polymer ?
#
loop_
_entity_poly.entity_id
_entity_poly.type
_entity_poly.pdbx_seq_one_letter_code
_entity_poly.pdbx_strand_id
1 'polypeptide(L)'
;MRKWINKAFKWYYRQRYKGIRHFMQHPHEVQRSLLKNLLEATKHTEWGKAHGYRSIRTPEQFAGQVPVQDYESLKPYIHRMMHGEKDVLWSGQVRWFSKSSGTTSDRSKFIPVTSQNLKKCH
;
A
#
# COMPACT_ATOMS: atom_id res chain seq x y z
N MET A 1 -38.70 -0.11 -11.25
CA MET A 1 -37.23 -0.05 -11.48
C MET A 1 -36.49 0.85 -10.47
N ARG A 2 -36.83 2.15 -10.37
CA ARG A 2 -36.15 3.13 -9.47
C ARG A 2 -36.13 2.77 -7.97
N LYS A 3 -37.19 2.16 -7.43
CA LYS A 3 -37.26 1.72 -6.01
C LYS A 3 -36.28 0.60 -5.67
N TRP A 4 -36.04 -0.34 -6.60
CA TRP A 4 -35.13 -1.46 -6.42
C TRP A 4 -33.67 -1.02 -6.47
N ILE A 5 -33.34 -0.13 -7.41
CA ILE A 5 -32.02 0.51 -7.51
C ILE A 5 -31.71 1.25 -6.19
N ASN A 6 -32.64 2.06 -5.69
CA ASN A 6 -32.47 2.77 -4.42
C ASN A 6 -32.28 1.83 -3.23
N LYS A 7 -32.98 0.68 -3.21
CA LYS A 7 -32.82 -0.34 -2.16
C LYS A 7 -31.43 -0.99 -2.22
N ALA A 8 -30.94 -1.30 -3.41
CA ALA A 8 -29.60 -1.86 -3.63
C ALA A 8 -28.51 -0.87 -3.19
N PHE A 9 -28.60 0.40 -3.59
CA PHE A 9 -27.68 1.45 -3.15
C PHE A 9 -27.71 1.63 -1.63
N LYS A 10 -28.89 1.72 -1.01
CA LYS A 10 -29.02 1.83 0.46
C LYS A 10 -28.36 0.66 1.17
N TRP A 11 -28.51 -0.55 0.65
CA TRP A 11 -27.86 -1.74 1.22
C TRP A 11 -26.33 -1.66 1.08
N TYR A 12 -25.83 -1.32 -0.11
CA TYR A 12 -24.39 -1.16 -0.37
C TYR A 12 -23.77 -0.11 0.58
N TYR A 13 -24.35 1.08 0.66
CA TYR A 13 -23.86 2.13 1.55
C TYR A 13 -23.93 1.73 3.02
N ARG A 14 -24.96 0.99 3.43
CA ARG A 14 -25.05 0.47 4.79
C ARG A 14 -23.89 -0.48 5.11
N GLN A 15 -23.50 -1.37 4.19
CA GLN A 15 -22.34 -2.23 4.39
C GLN A 15 -21.04 -1.43 4.39
N ARG A 16 -20.87 -0.49 3.45
CA ARG A 16 -19.67 0.37 3.40
C ARG A 16 -19.51 1.21 4.67
N TYR A 17 -20.61 1.73 5.20
CA TYR A 17 -20.62 2.52 6.44
C TYR A 17 -20.27 1.68 7.67
N LYS A 18 -20.71 0.41 7.75
CA LYS A 18 -20.26 -0.51 8.80
C LYS A 18 -18.74 -0.69 8.78
N GLY A 19 -18.15 -0.85 7.60
CA GLY A 19 -16.69 -0.93 7.45
C GLY A 19 -15.99 0.34 7.93
N ILE A 20 -16.47 1.52 7.52
CA ILE A 20 -15.93 2.81 7.99
C ILE A 20 -16.01 2.93 9.51
N ARG A 21 -17.17 2.61 10.10
CA ARG A 21 -17.34 2.63 11.55
C ARG A 21 -16.39 1.69 12.26
N HIS A 22 -16.18 0.48 11.75
CA HIS A 22 -15.23 -0.46 12.32
C HIS A 22 -13.80 0.11 12.29
N PHE A 23 -13.37 0.72 11.18
CA PHE A 23 -12.06 1.39 11.10
C PHE A 23 -11.91 2.53 12.11
N MET A 24 -12.96 3.30 12.35
CA MET A 24 -12.97 4.40 13.32
C MET A 24 -12.98 3.89 14.78
N GLN A 25 -13.68 2.79 15.04
CA GLN A 25 -13.85 2.23 16.39
C GLN A 25 -12.66 1.36 16.83
N HIS A 26 -11.96 0.72 15.88
CA HIS A 26 -10.86 -0.20 16.15
C HIS A 26 -9.58 0.16 15.36
N PRO A 27 -9.10 1.43 15.41
CA PRO A 27 -8.03 1.90 14.52
C PRO A 27 -6.70 1.16 14.73
N HIS A 28 -6.35 0.83 15.98
CA HIS A 28 -5.10 0.11 16.27
C HIS A 28 -5.10 -1.32 15.74
N GLU A 29 -6.21 -2.05 15.90
CA GLU A 29 -6.35 -3.41 15.38
C GLU A 29 -6.25 -3.42 13.86
N VAL A 30 -6.95 -2.49 13.21
CA VAL A 30 -6.96 -2.34 11.76
C VAL A 30 -5.57 -2.02 11.23
N GLN A 31 -4.83 -1.09 11.86
CA GLN A 31 -3.46 -0.76 11.49
C GLN A 31 -2.50 -1.95 11.68
N ARG A 32 -2.61 -2.71 12.78
CA ARG A 32 -1.80 -3.92 13.01
C ARG A 32 -2.07 -4.98 11.94
N SER A 33 -3.34 -5.21 11.60
CA SER A 33 -3.74 -6.15 10.55
C SER A 33 -3.23 -5.71 9.18
N LEU A 34 -3.34 -4.41 8.87
CA LEU A 34 -2.81 -3.83 7.64
C LEU A 34 -1.29 -4.03 7.53
N LEU A 35 -0.54 -3.67 8.58
CA LEU A 35 0.91 -3.85 8.61
C LEU A 35 1.29 -5.31 8.39
N LYS A 36 0.65 -6.25 9.10
CA LYS A 36 0.89 -7.68 8.93
C LYS A 36 0.66 -8.12 7.49
N ASN A 37 -0.43 -7.68 6.86
CA ASN A 37 -0.73 -8.03 5.47
C ASN A 37 0.29 -7.45 4.49
N LEU A 38 0.77 -6.22 4.72
CA LEU A 38 1.80 -5.59 3.89
C LEU A 38 3.14 -6.34 4.00
N LEU A 39 3.56 -6.66 5.23
CA LEU A 39 4.78 -7.42 5.49
C LEU A 39 4.72 -8.81 4.86
N GLU A 40 3.62 -9.54 5.06
CA GLU A 40 3.43 -10.87 4.46
C GLU A 40 3.46 -10.82 2.93
N ALA A 41 2.82 -9.82 2.34
CA ALA A 41 2.80 -9.64 0.90
C ALA A 41 4.18 -9.30 0.32
N THR A 42 5.09 -8.71 1.10
CA THR A 42 6.36 -8.14 0.59
C THR A 42 7.63 -8.79 1.15
N LYS A 43 7.52 -9.74 2.09
CA LYS A 43 8.69 -10.39 2.73
C LYS A 43 9.67 -11.10 1.79
N HIS A 44 9.28 -11.34 0.54
CA HIS A 44 10.09 -12.01 -0.48
C HIS A 44 10.82 -11.04 -1.41
N THR A 45 10.44 -9.76 -1.38
CA THR A 45 11.05 -8.74 -2.22
C THR A 45 12.48 -8.47 -1.78
N GLU A 46 13.29 -7.88 -2.64
CA GLU A 46 14.63 -7.42 -2.30
C GLU A 46 14.61 -6.53 -1.04
N TRP A 47 13.70 -5.55 -1.02
CA TRP A 47 13.54 -4.66 0.14
C TRP A 47 13.11 -5.41 1.40
N GLY A 48 12.13 -6.31 1.28
CA GLY A 48 11.65 -7.09 2.42
C GLY A 48 12.72 -8.04 2.99
N LYS A 49 13.60 -8.57 2.14
CA LYS A 49 14.76 -9.36 2.58
C LYS A 49 15.81 -8.48 3.25
N ALA A 50 16.15 -7.34 2.66
CA ALA A 50 17.14 -6.40 3.21
C ALA A 50 16.76 -5.91 4.61
N HIS A 51 15.48 -5.74 4.88
CA HIS A 51 14.96 -5.28 6.17
C HIS A 51 14.33 -6.40 7.03
N GLY A 52 14.58 -7.67 6.72
CA GLY A 52 14.20 -8.78 7.61
C GLY A 52 12.69 -8.95 7.87
N TYR A 53 11.83 -8.60 6.91
CA TYR A 53 10.35 -8.59 7.08
C TYR A 53 9.76 -9.91 7.57
N ARG A 54 10.41 -11.04 7.26
CA ARG A 54 10.01 -12.36 7.74
C ARG A 54 10.04 -12.49 9.26
N SER A 55 10.89 -11.74 9.95
CA SER A 55 11.06 -11.78 11.40
C SER A 55 10.11 -10.84 12.16
N ILE A 56 9.58 -9.81 11.47
CA ILE A 56 8.78 -8.75 12.09
C ILE A 56 7.39 -9.29 12.47
N ARG A 57 7.00 -9.08 13.73
CA ARG A 57 5.70 -9.47 14.30
C ARG A 57 4.96 -8.32 14.96
N THR A 58 5.66 -7.24 15.32
CA THR A 58 5.06 -6.08 15.99
C THR A 58 5.44 -4.76 15.30
N PRO A 59 4.63 -3.69 15.47
CA PRO A 59 4.97 -2.36 14.96
C PRO A 59 6.30 -1.82 15.48
N GLU A 60 6.68 -2.15 16.71
CA GLU A 60 7.93 -1.71 17.34
C GLU A 60 9.14 -2.38 16.67
N GLN A 61 9.03 -3.68 16.36
CA GLN A 61 10.04 -4.39 15.57
C GLN A 61 10.16 -3.82 14.16
N PHE A 62 9.03 -3.44 13.54
CA PHE A 62 9.05 -2.77 12.24
C PHE A 62 9.79 -1.44 12.31
N ALA A 63 9.45 -0.59 13.27
CA ALA A 63 10.10 0.71 13.47
C ALA A 63 11.60 0.58 13.76
N GLY A 64 12.01 -0.49 14.46
CA GLY A 64 13.43 -0.76 14.74
C GLY A 64 14.23 -1.31 13.55
N GLN A 65 13.60 -2.03 12.61
CA GLN A 65 14.28 -2.67 11.46
C GLN A 65 14.22 -1.84 10.17
N VAL A 66 13.20 -1.00 10.02
CA VAL A 66 12.90 -0.27 8.79
C VAL A 66 13.09 1.24 9.03
N PRO A 67 14.21 1.82 8.58
CA PRO A 67 14.43 3.25 8.74
C PRO A 67 13.45 4.04 7.88
N VAL A 68 13.09 5.24 8.37
CA VAL A 68 12.29 6.21 7.60
C VAL A 68 13.03 6.56 6.31
N GLN A 69 12.32 6.53 5.19
CA GLN A 69 12.86 6.78 3.86
C GLN A 69 12.33 8.07 3.27
N ASP A 70 13.15 8.73 2.45
CA ASP A 70 12.71 9.77 1.54
C ASP A 70 12.53 9.20 0.11
N TYR A 71 12.19 10.07 -0.83
CA TYR A 71 12.01 9.63 -2.22
C TYR A 71 13.34 9.32 -2.90
N GLU A 72 14.40 10.08 -2.61
CA GLU A 72 15.68 9.93 -3.30
C GLU A 72 16.36 8.62 -2.90
N SER A 73 16.19 8.16 -1.66
CA SER A 73 16.67 6.85 -1.22
C SER A 73 15.96 5.69 -1.93
N LEU A 74 14.66 5.85 -2.25
CA LEU A 74 13.86 4.83 -2.93
C LEU A 74 13.92 4.91 -4.47
N LYS A 75 14.31 6.05 -5.03
CA LYS A 75 14.31 6.33 -6.47
C LYS A 75 15.07 5.28 -7.30
N PRO A 76 16.24 4.75 -6.90
CA PRO A 76 16.91 3.69 -7.66
C PRO A 76 16.06 2.42 -7.78
N TYR A 77 15.37 2.02 -6.71
CA TYR A 77 14.47 0.87 -6.70
C TYR A 77 13.22 1.12 -7.55
N ILE A 78 12.64 2.31 -7.46
CA ILE A 78 11.48 2.71 -8.27
C ILE A 78 11.85 2.69 -9.75
N HIS A 79 13.02 3.21 -10.13
CA HIS A 79 13.51 3.21 -11.50
C HIS A 79 13.65 1.79 -12.05
N ARG A 80 14.23 0.87 -11.27
CA ARG A 80 14.30 -0.56 -11.61
C ARG A 80 12.93 -1.18 -11.84
N MET A 81 11.96 -0.90 -10.97
CA MET A 81 10.57 -1.35 -11.15
C MET A 81 9.93 -0.78 -12.42
N MET A 82 10.19 0.48 -12.76
CA MET A 82 9.71 1.10 -14.01
C MET A 82 10.28 0.42 -15.26
N HIS A 83 11.49 -0.14 -15.17
CA HIS A 83 12.11 -0.96 -16.23
C HIS A 83 11.59 -2.41 -16.26
N GLY A 84 10.59 -2.73 -15.43
CA GLY A 84 9.91 -4.01 -15.42
C GLY A 84 10.50 -5.04 -14.46
N GLU A 85 11.47 -4.65 -13.63
CA GLU A 85 12.00 -5.54 -12.61
C GLU A 85 10.94 -5.90 -11.56
N LYS A 86 10.92 -7.18 -11.17
CA LYS A 86 9.92 -7.76 -10.28
C LYS A 86 10.47 -7.87 -8.86
N ASP A 87 9.58 -7.89 -7.89
CA ASP A 87 9.91 -8.23 -6.49
C ASP A 87 10.98 -7.31 -5.86
N VAL A 88 10.96 -6.01 -6.22
CA VAL A 88 11.91 -5.01 -5.69
C VAL A 88 11.39 -4.38 -4.40
N LEU A 89 10.45 -3.42 -4.47
CA LEU A 89 9.76 -2.83 -3.31
C LEU A 89 8.41 -3.51 -3.03
N TRP A 90 7.80 -4.10 -4.06
CA TRP A 90 6.52 -4.79 -3.97
C TRP A 90 6.59 -6.11 -4.75
N SER A 91 5.82 -7.11 -4.31
CA SER A 91 5.83 -8.42 -4.93
C SER A 91 5.21 -8.41 -6.33
N GLY A 92 5.84 -9.15 -7.24
CA GLY A 92 5.55 -9.17 -8.66
C GLY A 92 6.02 -7.92 -9.40
N GLN A 93 5.44 -7.70 -10.58
CA GLN A 93 5.74 -6.55 -11.43
C GLN A 93 4.74 -5.43 -11.19
N VAL A 94 5.21 -4.19 -11.00
CA VAL A 94 4.36 -3.01 -10.99
C VAL A 94 4.37 -2.36 -12.37
N ARG A 95 3.18 -2.16 -12.96
CA ARG A 95 3.01 -1.62 -14.32
C ARG A 95 2.53 -0.17 -14.35
N TRP A 96 1.97 0.31 -13.25
CA TRP A 96 1.37 1.63 -13.17
C TRP A 96 2.16 2.49 -12.20
N PHE A 97 2.41 3.74 -12.59
CA PHE A 97 3.11 4.71 -11.76
C PHE A 97 2.35 6.02 -11.85
N SER A 98 1.98 6.59 -10.69
CA SER A 98 1.42 7.93 -10.65
C SER A 98 2.54 8.95 -10.63
N LYS A 99 2.34 10.04 -11.37
CA LYS A 99 3.24 11.20 -11.38
C LYS A 99 2.75 12.17 -10.30
N SER A 100 3.56 12.45 -9.29
CA SER A 100 3.19 13.46 -8.29
C SER A 100 3.42 14.87 -8.85
N SER A 101 2.61 15.82 -8.39
CA SER A 101 2.67 17.23 -8.81
C SER A 101 3.79 18.04 -8.13
N GLY A 102 4.73 17.38 -7.43
CA GLY A 102 5.74 18.06 -6.61
C GLY A 102 6.58 19.07 -7.39
N THR A 103 6.72 20.28 -6.83
CA THR A 103 7.21 21.51 -7.48
C THR A 103 8.66 21.91 -7.16
N THR A 104 9.52 20.98 -6.74
CA THR A 104 10.93 21.30 -6.45
C THR A 104 11.87 20.34 -7.17
N SER A 105 12.78 20.93 -7.96
CA SER A 105 13.84 20.34 -8.79
C SER A 105 13.40 19.31 -9.87
N ASP A 106 12.82 19.83 -10.96
CA ASP A 106 12.92 19.38 -12.37
C ASP A 106 12.69 17.90 -12.76
N ARG A 107 12.34 17.01 -11.83
CA ARG A 107 11.99 15.61 -12.11
C ARG A 107 10.81 15.19 -11.26
N SER A 108 9.72 14.87 -11.94
CA SER A 108 8.50 14.41 -11.29
C SER A 108 8.74 13.11 -10.53
N LYS A 109 8.16 12.98 -9.33
CA LYS A 109 8.25 11.75 -8.55
C LYS A 109 7.28 10.72 -9.12
N PHE A 110 7.75 9.51 -9.32
CA PHE A 110 6.96 8.37 -9.78
C PHE A 110 6.64 7.49 -8.59
N ILE A 111 5.36 7.33 -8.27
CA ILE A 111 4.92 6.50 -7.15
C ILE A 111 4.35 5.19 -7.72
N PRO A 112 4.92 4.02 -7.35
CA PRO A 112 4.42 2.73 -7.83
C PRO A 112 2.95 2.51 -7.41
N VAL A 113 2.09 2.18 -8.36
CA VAL A 113 0.67 1.87 -8.15
C VAL A 113 0.46 0.38 -8.41
N THR A 114 0.38 -0.39 -7.33
CA THR A 114 0.24 -1.85 -7.40
C THR A 114 -1.17 -2.25 -7.80
N SER A 115 -1.34 -3.42 -8.42
CA SER A 115 -2.68 -3.96 -8.72
C SER A 115 -3.54 -4.15 -7.46
N GLN A 116 -2.91 -4.38 -6.30
CA GLN A 116 -3.61 -4.45 -5.03
C GLN A 116 -4.13 -3.06 -4.60
N ASN A 117 -3.36 -2.00 -4.80
CA ASN A 117 -3.79 -0.63 -4.53
C ASN A 117 -5.02 -0.27 -5.39
N LEU A 118 -4.98 -0.53 -6.70
CA LEU A 118 -6.10 -0.28 -7.62
C LEU A 118 -7.41 -0.98 -7.22
N LYS A 119 -7.31 -2.17 -6.61
CA LYS A 119 -8.47 -2.98 -6.22
C LYS A 119 -9.00 -2.71 -4.82
N LYS A 120 -8.16 -2.22 -3.91
CA LYS A 120 -8.47 -2.15 -2.46
C LYS A 120 -8.52 -0.73 -1.89
N CYS A 121 -8.00 0.28 -2.58
CA CYS A 121 -7.95 1.66 -2.09
C CYS A 121 -9.00 2.59 -2.70
N HIS A 122 -9.71 2.16 -3.75
CA HIS A 122 -10.82 2.88 -4.40
C HIS A 122 -12.07 1.99 -4.41
#